data_AF-A0AAP3DJV0-F1
#
_entry.id   AF-A0AAP3DJV0-F1
#
_cell.length_a   1.000
_cell.length_b   1.000
_cell.length_c   1.000
_cell.angle_alpha   90.00
_cell.angle_beta   90.00
_cell.angle_gamma   90.00
#
_symmetry.space_group_name_H-M   'P 1'
#
loop_
_entity.id
_entity.type
_entity.pdbx_description
1 polymer ?
#
loop_
_entity_poly.entity_id
_entity_poly.type
_entity_poly.pdbx_seq_one_letter_code
_entity_poly.pdbx_strand_id
1 'polypeptide(L)'
;MKRNLREDLEICNAATEGPWGASHDEWPVNANLRHWVSTHWDGLACAVSYEDARFIAEARDGWPHAIRRAVDAERKVAQMERRLRAVESTVERMLDFYECQDFWGFVMEYETEEVTTNDKA
;
A
#
# COMPACT_ATOMS: atom_id res chain seq x y z
N MET A 1 8.26 8.21 9.93
CA MET A 1 7.93 9.17 8.84
C MET A 1 6.99 8.46 7.87
N LYS A 2 5.83 9.04 7.53
CA LYS A 2 4.91 8.45 6.54
C LYS A 2 5.55 8.57 5.16
N ARG A 3 5.65 7.46 4.41
CA ARG A 3 6.22 7.47 3.05
C ARG A 3 5.23 8.02 2.03
N ASN A 4 5.72 8.64 0.97
CA ASN A 4 4.91 9.08 -0.16
C ASN A 4 4.91 7.97 -1.23
N LEU A 5 3.78 7.27 -1.38
CA LEU A 5 3.65 6.14 -2.31
C LEU A 5 3.91 6.52 -3.77
N ARG A 6 3.62 7.77 -4.16
CA ARG A 6 3.84 8.22 -5.54
C ARG A 6 5.32 8.41 -5.81
N GLU A 7 6.03 9.06 -4.89
CA GLU A 7 7.49 9.22 -4.96
C GLU A 7 8.18 7.85 -4.89
N ASP A 8 7.71 6.95 -4.03
CA ASP A 8 8.22 5.58 -3.95
C ASP A 8 8.06 4.83 -5.28
N LEU A 9 6.91 4.98 -5.94
CA LEU A 9 6.67 4.36 -7.25
C LEU A 9 7.57 4.96 -8.34
N GLU A 10 7.82 6.27 -8.29
CA GLU A 10 8.74 6.95 -9.21
C GLU A 10 10.18 6.43 -9.04
N ILE A 11 10.63 6.24 -7.80
CA ILE A 11 11.93 5.61 -7.49
C ILE A 11 11.98 4.18 -8.08
N CYS A 12 10.93 3.39 -7.85
CA CYS A 12 10.85 2.03 -8.39
C CYS A 12 10.92 1.99 -9.93
N ASN A 13 10.27 2.94 -10.61
CA ASN A 13 10.25 3.02 -12.07
C ASN A 13 11.54 3.60 -12.66
N ALA A 14 12.27 4.43 -11.91
CA ALA A 14 13.57 4.96 -12.32
C ALA A 14 14.69 3.92 -12.22
N ALA A 15 14.53 2.89 -11.37
CA ALA A 15 15.47 1.78 -11.28
C ALA A 15 15.45 0.92 -12.57
N THR A 16 16.60 0.29 -12.87
CA THR A 16 16.78 -0.57 -14.06
C THR A 16 15.61 -1.53 -14.25
N GLU A 17 15.14 -1.66 -15.48
CA GLU A 17 14.04 -2.56 -15.82
C GLU A 17 14.39 -4.02 -15.54
N GLY A 18 13.36 -4.80 -15.18
CA GLY A 18 13.47 -6.22 -14.84
C GLY A 18 13.38 -7.15 -16.06
N PRO A 19 13.43 -8.47 -15.83
CA PRO A 19 13.53 -9.13 -14.53
C PRO A 19 14.94 -9.05 -13.93
N TRP A 20 15.03 -8.93 -12.61
CA TRP A 20 16.29 -9.06 -11.88
C TRP A 20 16.44 -10.50 -11.34
N GLY A 21 17.66 -11.01 -11.33
CA GLY A 21 18.01 -12.33 -10.81
C GLY A 21 19.04 -12.22 -9.69
N ALA A 22 18.88 -13.08 -8.68
CA ALA A 22 19.89 -13.28 -7.65
C ALA A 22 20.80 -14.44 -8.06
N SER A 23 22.11 -14.19 -8.13
CA SER A 23 23.08 -15.22 -8.46
C SER A 23 23.52 -15.99 -7.22
N HIS A 24 23.63 -17.31 -7.38
CA HIS A 24 24.27 -18.19 -6.41
C HIS A 24 25.79 -18.21 -6.55
N ASP A 25 26.33 -17.65 -7.64
CA ASP A 25 27.76 -17.58 -7.86
C ASP A 25 28.40 -16.62 -6.86
N GLU A 26 29.29 -17.14 -6.04
CA GLU A 26 30.00 -16.37 -5.04
C GLU A 26 31.28 -15.75 -5.60
N TRP A 27 31.51 -14.46 -5.38
CA TRP A 27 32.81 -13.87 -5.68
C TRP A 27 33.85 -14.24 -4.61
N PRO A 28 34.92 -14.99 -4.95
CA PRO A 28 35.82 -15.56 -3.95
C PRO A 28 36.74 -14.55 -3.25
N VAL A 29 36.80 -13.30 -3.73
CA VAL A 29 37.78 -12.29 -3.29
C VAL A 29 37.21 -11.28 -2.28
N ASN A 30 35.90 -11.26 -2.03
CA ASN A 30 35.28 -10.36 -1.04
C ASN A 30 34.34 -11.14 -0.12
N ALA A 31 34.80 -11.41 1.11
CA ALA A 31 34.05 -12.16 2.10
C ALA A 31 32.72 -11.48 2.52
N ASN A 32 32.59 -10.17 2.32
CA ASN A 32 31.42 -9.40 2.75
C ASN A 32 30.40 -9.15 1.63
N LEU A 33 30.74 -9.33 0.36
CA LEU A 33 29.86 -9.05 -0.79
C LEU A 33 29.97 -10.20 -1.78
N ARG A 34 29.26 -11.28 -1.48
CA ARG A 34 29.42 -12.57 -2.15
C ARG A 34 28.40 -12.80 -3.25
N HIS A 35 27.17 -12.28 -3.09
CA HIS A 35 26.06 -12.59 -3.99
C HIS A 35 25.65 -11.39 -4.84
N TRP A 36 25.24 -11.62 -6.08
CA TRP A 36 24.93 -10.56 -7.03
C TRP A 36 23.44 -10.47 -7.34
N VAL A 37 22.94 -9.25 -7.45
CA VAL A 37 21.69 -8.93 -8.13
C VAL A 37 22.05 -8.50 -9.54
N SER A 38 21.42 -9.08 -10.54
CA SER A 38 21.78 -8.89 -11.95
C SER A 38 20.55 -8.85 -12.83
N THR A 39 20.66 -8.27 -14.03
CA THR A 39 19.76 -8.60 -15.13
C THR A 39 20.33 -9.78 -15.92
N HIS A 40 19.66 -10.19 -17.00
CA HIS A 40 20.21 -11.17 -17.93
C HIS A 40 21.56 -10.80 -18.58
N TRP A 41 22.03 -9.54 -18.47
CA TRP A 41 23.30 -9.09 -19.06
C TRP A 41 24.28 -8.48 -18.05
N ASP A 42 23.80 -7.78 -17.02
CA ASP A 42 24.64 -6.90 -16.21
C ASP A 42 24.44 -7.11 -14.71
N GLY A 43 25.53 -6.97 -13.94
CA GLY A 43 25.48 -6.88 -12.49
C GLY A 43 24.93 -5.52 -12.03
N LEU A 44 23.92 -5.52 -11.17
CA LEU A 44 23.23 -4.33 -10.66
C LEU A 44 23.66 -3.96 -9.23
N ALA A 45 23.83 -4.97 -8.38
CA ALA A 45 24.22 -4.79 -6.98
C ALA A 45 24.90 -6.06 -6.45
N CYS A 46 25.57 -5.94 -5.31
CA CYS A 46 26.09 -7.07 -4.55
C CYS A 46 25.57 -7.03 -3.11
N ALA A 47 25.36 -8.21 -2.54
CA ALA A 47 24.81 -8.42 -1.23
C ALA A 47 25.65 -9.41 -0.43
N VAL A 48 25.50 -9.37 0.89
CA VAL A 48 26.26 -10.21 1.82
C VAL A 48 25.85 -11.66 1.70
N SER A 49 24.53 -11.90 1.62
CA SER A 49 23.91 -13.21 1.52
C SER A 49 23.09 -13.35 0.23
N TYR A 50 22.82 -14.59 -0.17
CA TYR A 50 21.93 -14.87 -1.29
C TYR A 50 20.50 -14.40 -0.97
N GLU A 51 20.08 -14.54 0.28
CA GLU A 51 18.79 -14.10 0.78
C GLU A 51 18.58 -12.60 0.58
N ASP A 52 19.61 -11.79 0.84
CA ASP A 52 19.56 -10.34 0.60
C ASP A 52 19.48 -10.02 -0.89
N ALA A 53 20.29 -10.69 -1.72
CA ALA A 53 20.25 -10.51 -3.18
C ALA A 53 18.88 -10.90 -3.75
N ARG A 54 18.32 -12.01 -3.28
CA ARG A 54 16.99 -12.50 -3.64
C ARG A 54 15.91 -11.52 -3.19
N PHE A 55 15.99 -11.01 -1.97
CA PHE A 55 15.06 -10.01 -1.47
C PHE A 55 15.05 -8.76 -2.37
N ILE A 56 16.22 -8.25 -2.77
CA ILE A 56 16.32 -7.09 -3.65
C ILE A 56 15.71 -7.38 -5.04
N ALA A 57 16.05 -8.54 -5.64
CA ALA A 57 15.54 -8.95 -6.94
C ALA A 57 14.01 -9.10 -6.94
N GLU A 58 13.47 -9.87 -5.99
CA GLU A 58 12.02 -10.05 -5.84
C GLU A 58 11.32 -8.74 -5.45
N ALA A 59 11.98 -7.87 -4.69
CA ALA A 59 11.43 -6.59 -4.32
C ALA A 59 11.22 -5.69 -5.55
N ARG A 60 12.17 -5.69 -6.50
CA ARG A 60 12.02 -4.93 -7.76
C ARG A 60 10.78 -5.33 -8.54
N ASP A 61 10.43 -6.61 -8.54
CA ASP A 61 9.27 -7.14 -9.24
C ASP A 61 7.98 -6.94 -8.43
N GLY A 62 8.02 -7.12 -7.11
CA GLY A 62 6.83 -7.07 -6.25
C GLY A 62 6.40 -5.65 -5.84
N TRP A 63 7.35 -4.79 -5.47
CA TRP A 63 7.05 -3.48 -4.85
C TRP A 63 6.28 -2.53 -5.78
N PRO A 64 6.64 -2.35 -7.07
CA PRO A 64 5.87 -1.47 -7.94
C PRO A 64 4.39 -1.86 -8.01
N HIS A 65 4.09 -3.17 -7.99
CA HIS A 65 2.72 -3.68 -7.99
C HIS A 65 2.02 -3.44 -6.66
N ALA A 66 2.70 -3.71 -5.54
CA ALA A 66 2.16 -3.46 -4.20
C ALA A 66 1.83 -1.97 -4.00
N ILE A 67 2.73 -1.07 -4.41
CA ILE A 67 2.53 0.38 -4.32
C ILE A 67 1.36 0.82 -5.19
N ARG A 68 1.27 0.36 -6.45
CA ARG A 68 0.11 0.66 -7.32
C ARG A 68 -1.21 0.23 -6.70
N ARG A 69 -1.25 -0.96 -6.08
CA ARG A 69 -2.44 -1.46 -5.37
C ARG A 69 -2.79 -0.58 -4.17
N ALA A 70 -1.80 -0.15 -3.40
CA ALA A 70 -2.01 0.74 -2.26
C ALA A 70 -2.57 2.11 -2.71
N VAL A 71 -2.00 2.72 -3.74
CA VAL A 71 -2.50 4.00 -4.30
C VAL A 71 -3.95 3.87 -4.81
N ASP A 72 -4.27 2.77 -5.49
CA ASP A 72 -5.65 2.51 -5.94
C ASP A 72 -6.62 2.33 -4.77
N ALA A 73 -6.20 1.62 -3.73
CA ALA A 73 -6.99 1.45 -2.51
C ALA A 73 -7.23 2.79 -1.79
N GLU A 74 -6.20 3.61 -1.61
CA GLU A 74 -6.33 4.95 -0.99
C GLU A 74 -7.29 5.84 -1.79
N ARG A 75 -7.21 5.79 -3.13
CA ARG A 75 -8.13 6.52 -4.01
C ARG A 75 -9.57 6.04 -3.85
N LYS A 76 -9.79 4.72 -3.75
CA LYS A 76 -11.12 4.12 -3.55
C LYS A 76 -11.71 4.51 -2.20
N VAL A 77 -10.92 4.46 -1.12
CA VAL A 77 -11.34 4.92 0.22
C VAL A 77 -11.76 6.39 0.18
N ALA A 78 -10.92 7.26 -0.38
CA ALA A 78 -11.24 8.69 -0.52
C ALA A 78 -12.49 8.95 -1.39
N GLN A 79 -12.79 8.08 -2.36
CA GLN A 79 -14.03 8.15 -3.13
C GLN A 79 -15.24 7.71 -2.30
N MET A 80 -15.12 6.61 -1.55
CA MET A 80 -16.18 6.09 -0.68
C MET A 80 -16.54 7.11 0.41
N GLU A 81 -15.55 7.68 1.08
CA GLU A 81 -15.78 8.73 2.10
C GLU A 81 -16.49 9.96 1.52
N ARG A 82 -16.15 10.39 0.30
CA ARG A 82 -16.85 11.50 -0.36
C ARG A 82 -18.31 11.17 -0.65
N ARG A 83 -18.60 9.93 -1.06
CA ARG A 83 -19.96 9.48 -1.31
C ARG A 83 -20.75 9.36 -0.01
N LEU A 84 -20.13 8.82 1.04
CA LEU A 84 -20.72 8.72 2.38
C LEU A 84 -21.13 10.11 2.88
N ARG A 85 -20.21 11.08 2.87
CA ARG A 85 -20.48 12.48 3.24
C ARG A 85 -21.62 13.11 2.43
N ALA A 86 -21.71 12.81 1.13
CA ALA A 86 -22.79 13.31 0.30
C ALA A 86 -24.15 12.69 0.66
N VAL A 87 -24.17 11.40 1.02
CA VAL A 87 -25.37 10.71 1.51
C VAL A 87 -25.79 11.27 2.86
N GLU A 88 -24.87 11.35 3.82
CA GLU A 88 -25.09 11.93 5.15
C GLU A 88 -25.73 13.31 5.04
N SER A 89 -25.11 14.23 4.29
CA SER A 89 -25.63 15.59 4.08
C SER A 89 -27.01 15.61 3.39
N THR A 90 -27.27 14.67 2.48
CA THR A 90 -28.58 14.58 1.83
C THR A 90 -29.66 14.16 2.82
N VAL A 91 -29.35 13.17 3.66
CA VAL A 91 -30.28 12.64 4.65
C VAL A 91 -30.50 13.64 5.80
N GLU A 92 -29.46 14.35 6.26
CA GLU A 92 -29.59 15.52 7.15
C GLU A 92 -30.59 16.54 6.62
N ARG A 93 -30.41 17.00 5.38
CA ARG A 93 -31.35 17.94 4.74
C ARG A 93 -32.77 17.40 4.64
N MET A 94 -32.95 16.11 4.36
CA MET A 94 -34.28 15.50 4.32
C MET A 94 -34.92 15.53 5.70
N LEU A 95 -34.18 15.16 6.74
CA LEU A 95 -34.71 15.08 8.10
C LEU A 95 -34.97 16.47 8.71
N ASP A 96 -34.18 17.47 8.37
CA ASP A 96 -34.48 18.88 8.66
C ASP A 96 -35.77 19.33 7.96
N PHE A 97 -35.97 18.96 6.69
CA PHE A 97 -37.18 19.33 5.94
C PHE A 97 -38.46 18.69 6.52
N TYR A 98 -38.36 17.48 7.06
CA TYR A 98 -39.49 16.75 7.63
C TYR A 98 -39.66 16.95 9.16
N GLU A 99 -38.89 17.85 9.78
CA GLU A 99 -38.84 18.04 11.25
C GLU A 99 -38.61 16.72 12.03
N CYS A 100 -37.94 15.75 11.40
CA CYS A 100 -37.72 14.41 11.93
C CYS A 100 -36.32 14.27 12.56
N GLN A 101 -35.85 15.29 13.26
CA GLN A 101 -34.51 15.31 13.87
C GLN A 101 -34.32 14.18 14.91
N ASP A 102 -35.40 13.79 15.59
CA ASP A 102 -35.39 12.68 16.56
C ASP A 102 -35.06 11.31 15.92
N PHE A 103 -35.35 11.13 14.63
CA PHE A 103 -35.04 9.88 13.92
C PHE A 103 -33.54 9.73 13.65
N TRP A 104 -32.83 10.82 13.36
CA TRP A 104 -31.38 10.80 13.16
C TRP A 104 -30.62 10.49 14.45
N GLY A 105 -31.09 11.01 15.59
CA GLY A 105 -30.53 10.70 16.90
C GLY A 105 -30.52 9.19 17.19
N PHE A 106 -31.63 8.50 16.87
CA PHE A 106 -31.76 7.05 17.01
C PHE A 106 -30.81 6.25 16.11
N VAL A 107 -30.63 6.66 14.85
CA VAL A 107 -29.74 5.96 13.90
C VAL A 107 -28.27 6.10 14.31
N MET A 108 -27.84 7.29 14.76
CA MET A 108 -26.46 7.52 15.20
C MET A 108 -26.14 6.79 16.52
N GLU A 109 -27.11 6.66 17.42
CA GLU A 109 -26.97 5.88 18.66
C GLU A 109 -26.72 4.40 18.34
N TYR A 110 -27.41 3.84 17.33
CA TYR A 110 -27.26 2.46 16.89
C TYR A 110 -25.87 2.12 16.30
N GLU A 111 -25.27 3.03 15.51
CA GLU A 111 -23.92 2.80 14.96
C GLU A 111 -22.83 2.77 16.05
N THR A 112 -22.98 3.54 17.12
CA THR A 112 -22.00 3.53 18.24
C THR A 112 -22.02 2.23 19.05
N GLU A 113 -23.15 1.53 19.08
CA GLU A 113 -23.27 0.21 19.72
C GLU A 113 -22.69 -0.94 18.86
N GLU A 114 -22.82 -0.89 17.52
CA GLU A 114 -22.22 -1.91 16.65
C GLU A 114 -20.69 -1.78 16.52
N VAL A 115 -20.15 -0.55 16.47
CA VAL A 115 -18.69 -0.35 16.38
C VAL A 115 -17.98 -0.83 17.66
N THR A 116 -18.60 -0.69 18.83
CA THR A 116 -18.00 -1.10 20.11
C THR A 116 -18.06 -2.61 20.37
N THR A 117 -18.95 -3.34 19.69
CA THR A 117 -19.08 -4.80 19.82
C THR A 117 -18.15 -5.56 18.88
N ASN A 118 -17.74 -4.96 17.76
CA ASN A 118 -16.87 -5.59 16.75
C ASN A 118 -15.36 -5.48 17.06
N ASP A 119 -14.96 -4.59 17.98
CA ASP A 119 -13.56 -4.42 18.44
C ASP A 119 -13.13 -5.44 19.53
N LYS A 120 -14.00 -6.41 19.88
CA LYS A 120 -13.73 -7.44 20.90
C LYS A 120 -13.69 -8.89 20.37
N ALA A 121 -13.62 -9.09 19.06
CA ALA A 121 -13.54 -10.42 18.43
C ALA A 121 -12.13 -10.74 17.91
#